data_AF-A0A4Q5SX35-F1
#
_entry.id   AF-A0A4Q5SX35-F1
#
_cell.length_a   1.000
_cell.length_b   1.000
_cell.length_c   1.000
_cell.angle_alpha   90.00
_cell.angle_beta   90.00
_cell.angle_gamma   90.00
#
_symmetry.space_group_name_H-M   'P 1'
#
loop_
_entity.id
_entity.type
_entity.pdbx_description
1 polymer ?
#
loop_
_entity_poly.entity_id
_entity_poly.type
_entity_poly.pdbx_seq_one_letter_code
_entity_poly.pdbx_strand_id
1 'polypeptide(L)'
;MRLRNVTLVMIVFCLILFGIFALSGIIYDCDKYLWYAIGFWAYGSAYSLAVFALAIQHDLLPRGQLLLRWMFVAALIPTSLFCWALGIMAFG
;
A
#
# COMPACT_ATOMS: atom_id res chain seq x y z
N MET A 1 21.30 -6.60 4.05
CA MET A 1 20.62 -6.55 5.38
C MET A 1 19.87 -5.25 5.68
N ARG A 2 20.46 -4.04 5.58
CA ARG A 2 19.75 -2.78 5.90
C ARG A 2 18.45 -2.56 5.10
N LEU A 3 18.49 -2.80 3.78
CA LEU A 3 17.34 -2.56 2.90
C LEU A 3 16.15 -3.49 3.19
N ARG A 4 16.41 -4.78 3.46
CA ARG A 4 15.39 -5.78 3.80
C ARG A 4 14.61 -5.37 5.05
N ASN A 5 15.31 -5.02 6.13
CA ASN A 5 14.68 -4.63 7.39
C ASN A 5 13.88 -3.32 7.25
N VAL A 6 14.42 -2.33 6.53
CA VAL A 6 13.70 -1.08 6.23
C VAL A 6 12.43 -1.37 5.43
N THR A 7 12.52 -2.25 4.43
CA THR A 7 11.36 -2.62 3.60
C THR A 7 10.30 -3.32 4.43
N LEU A 8 10.68 -4.27 5.29
CA LEU A 8 9.75 -4.98 6.17
C LEU A 8 9.02 -4.02 7.11
N VAL A 9 9.74 -3.06 7.72
CA VAL A 9 9.11 -2.05 8.58
C VAL A 9 8.16 -1.16 7.77
N MET A 10 8.55 -0.71 6.58
CA MET A 10 7.69 0.09 5.71
C MET A 10 6.43 -0.65 5.27
N ILE A 11 6.51 -1.95 4.98
CA ILE A 11 5.33 -2.77 4.64
C ILE A 11 4.34 -2.80 5.79
N VAL A 12 4.81 -2.98 7.03
CA VAL A 12 3.93 -2.98 8.22
C VAL A 12 3.24 -1.63 8.38
N PHE A 13 3.98 -0.52 8.24
CA PHE A 13 3.38 0.81 8.27
C PHE A 13 2.36 1.02 7.15
N CYS A 14 2.65 0.57 5.92
CA CYS A 14 1.71 0.65 4.80
C CYS A 14 0.43 -0.15 5.07
N LEU A 15 0.53 -1.37 5.62
CA LEU A 15 -0.62 -2.19 6.00
C LEU A 15 -1.50 -1.49 7.05
N ILE A 16 -0.89 -0.88 8.07
CA ILE A 16 -1.62 -0.12 9.09
C ILE A 16 -2.32 1.10 8.47
N LEU A 17 -1.64 1.82 7.58
CA LEU A 17 -2.22 2.98 6.90
C LEU A 17 -3.38 2.56 5.98
N PHE A 18 -3.23 1.50 5.18
CA PHE A 18 -4.32 0.93 4.39
C PHE A 18 -5.51 0.53 5.27
N GLY A 19 -5.17 -0.07 6.42
CA GLY A 19 -5.98 -0.27 7.61
C GLY A 19 -6.93 0.88 7.93
N ILE A 20 -6.31 1.93 8.43
CA ILE A 20 -6.96 3.13 8.97
C ILE A 20 -7.73 3.86 7.87
N PHE A 21 -7.20 3.90 6.65
CA PHE A 21 -7.79 4.67 5.56
C PHE A 21 -9.00 4.03 4.90
N ALA A 22 -9.03 2.70 4.76
CA ALA A 22 -10.25 2.03 4.33
C ALA A 22 -11.38 2.25 5.35
N LEU A 23 -11.05 2.22 6.63
CA LEU A 23 -12.02 2.46 7.70
C LEU A 23 -12.47 3.93 7.73
N SER A 24 -11.59 4.90 7.51
CA SER A 24 -11.96 6.32 7.56
C SER A 24 -12.99 6.72 6.50
N GLY A 25 -12.90 6.16 5.28
CA GLY A 25 -13.88 6.42 4.22
C GLY A 25 -15.27 5.85 4.56
N ILE A 26 -15.31 4.64 5.13
CA ILE A 26 -16.55 3.98 5.54
C ILE A 26 -17.24 4.73 6.70
N ILE A 27 -16.46 5.28 7.64
CA ILE A 27 -16.99 6.05 8.77
C ILE A 27 -17.65 7.36 8.29
N TYR A 28 -17.15 7.97 7.22
CA TYR A 28 -17.64 9.26 6.73
C TYR A 28 -18.93 9.11 5.91
N ASP A 29 -18.95 8.20 4.93
CA ASP A 29 -20.13 7.88 4.14
C ASP A 29 -19.99 6.47 3.55
N CYS A 30 -20.67 5.52 4.19
CA CYS A 30 -20.58 4.11 3.85
C CYS A 30 -21.07 3.84 2.43
N ASP A 31 -22.21 4.41 2.00
CA ASP A 31 -22.81 4.09 0.71
C ASP A 31 -21.95 4.57 -0.46
N LYS A 32 -21.32 5.75 -0.31
CA LYS A 32 -20.46 6.32 -1.37
C LYS A 32 -19.05 5.72 -1.37
N TYR A 33 -18.48 5.39 -0.19
CA TYR A 33 -17.07 5.03 -0.07
C TYR A 33 -16.76 3.56 0.20
N LEU A 34 -17.76 2.70 0.47
CA LEU A 34 -17.53 1.28 0.74
C LEU A 34 -16.76 0.58 -0.39
N TRP A 35 -17.15 0.81 -1.64
CA TRP A 35 -16.49 0.20 -2.79
C TRP A 35 -15.05 0.68 -2.99
N TYR A 36 -14.79 1.98 -2.76
CA TYR A 36 -13.44 2.54 -2.82
C TYR A 36 -12.57 2.00 -1.68
N ALA A 37 -13.13 1.86 -0.48
CA ALA A 37 -12.45 1.29 0.68
C ALA A 37 -12.08 -0.19 0.47
N ILE A 38 -12.99 -0.99 -0.07
CA ILE A 38 -12.75 -2.40 -0.40
C ILE A 38 -11.66 -2.52 -1.48
N GLY A 39 -11.75 -1.74 -2.55
CA GLY A 39 -10.75 -1.74 -3.63
C GLY A 39 -9.37 -1.34 -3.12
N PHE A 40 -9.31 -0.28 -2.31
CA PHE A 40 -8.08 0.20 -1.70
C PHE A 40 -7.46 -0.82 -0.74
N TRP A 41 -8.28 -1.44 0.10
CA TRP A 41 -7.83 -2.48 1.03
C TRP A 41 -7.28 -3.70 0.31
N ALA A 42 -8.03 -4.22 -0.68
CA ALA A 42 -7.65 -5.41 -1.43
C ALA A 42 -6.35 -5.18 -2.21
N TYR A 43 -6.25 -4.04 -2.91
CA TYR A 43 -5.05 -3.68 -3.66
C TYR A 43 -3.85 -3.41 -2.75
N GLY A 44 -4.04 -2.64 -1.67
CA GLY A 44 -2.99 -2.34 -0.70
C GLY A 44 -2.45 -3.59 0.02
N SER A 45 -3.34 -4.53 0.34
CA SER A 45 -2.97 -5.82 0.93
C SER A 45 -2.19 -6.69 -0.06
N ALA A 46 -2.66 -6.79 -1.32
CA ALA A 46 -1.98 -7.56 -2.37
C ALA A 46 -0.58 -6.98 -2.66
N TYR A 47 -0.46 -5.66 -2.75
CA TYR A 47 0.82 -4.96 -2.88
C TYR A 47 1.75 -5.31 -1.70
N SER A 48 1.28 -5.16 -0.47
CA SER A 48 2.07 -5.44 0.74
C SER A 48 2.59 -6.88 0.78
N LEU A 49 1.76 -7.84 0.35
CA LEU A 49 2.11 -9.25 0.28
C LEU A 49 3.15 -9.53 -0.81
N ALA A 50 3.05 -8.87 -1.96
CA ALA A 50 4.02 -8.97 -3.04
C ALA A 50 5.40 -8.38 -2.64
N VAL A 51 5.42 -7.22 -1.97
CA VAL A 51 6.68 -6.63 -1.46
C VAL A 51 7.27 -7.49 -0.35
N PHE A 52 6.44 -8.10 0.50
CA PHE A 52 6.90 -9.01 1.56
C PHE A 52 7.58 -10.25 0.97
N ALA A 53 6.94 -10.91 0.01
CA ALA A 53 7.52 -12.05 -0.70
C ALA A 53 8.85 -11.67 -1.38
N LEU A 54 8.89 -10.52 -2.05
CA LEU A 54 10.11 -10.02 -2.69
C LEU A 54 11.21 -9.69 -1.67
N ALA A 55 10.88 -9.09 -0.52
CA ALA A 55 11.84 -8.76 0.53
C ALA A 55 12.50 -10.01 1.13
N ILE A 56 11.74 -11.10 1.27
CA ILE A 56 12.27 -12.40 1.73
C ILE A 56 13.18 -13.02 0.66
N GLN A 57 12.76 -12.98 -0.61
CA GLN A 57 13.47 -13.62 -1.72
C GLN A 57 14.59 -12.76 -2.33
N HIS A 58 14.79 -11.52 -1.86
CA HIS A 58 15.72 -10.58 -2.48
C HIS A 58 17.19 -11.03 -2.47
N ASP A 59 17.56 -11.88 -1.51
CA ASP A 59 18.92 -12.43 -1.38
C ASP A 59 19.16 -13.57 -2.41
N LEU A 60 18.10 -14.21 -2.92
CA LEU A 60 18.15 -15.33 -3.87
C LEU A 60 18.02 -14.87 -5.33
N LEU A 61 17.41 -13.70 -5.57
CA LEU A 61 17.12 -13.19 -6.91
C LEU A 61 18.29 -12.36 -7.45
N PRO A 62 18.78 -12.64 -8.68
CA PRO A 62 19.70 -11.72 -9.34
C PRO A 62 18.98 -10.38 -9.54
N ARG A 63 19.51 -9.31 -8.92
CA ARG A 63 18.95 -7.94 -8.89
C ARG A 63 17.75 -7.72 -7.96
N GLY A 64 17.56 -8.53 -6.91
CA GLY A 64 16.50 -8.33 -5.91
C GLY A 64 16.44 -6.91 -5.31
N GLN A 65 17.58 -6.24 -5.13
CA GLN A 65 17.65 -4.84 -4.67
C GLN A 65 17.02 -3.83 -5.65
N LEU A 66 17.18 -4.06 -6.96
CA LEU A 66 16.61 -3.17 -7.98
C LEU A 66 15.10 -3.34 -8.04
N LEU A 67 14.61 -4.60 -7.98
CA LEU A 67 13.18 -4.91 -7.93
C LEU A 67 12.52 -4.30 -6.69
N LEU A 68 13.16 -4.36 -5.52
CA LEU A 68 12.68 -3.73 -4.30
C LEU A 68 12.48 -2.22 -4.46
N ARG A 69 13.43 -1.53 -5.11
CA ARG A 69 13.32 -0.09 -5.39
C ARG A 69 12.17 0.22 -6.35
N TRP A 70 11.97 -0.59 -7.38
CA TRP A 70 10.83 -0.43 -8.30
C TRP A 70 9.50 -0.67 -7.62
N MET A 71 9.42 -1.59 -6.67
CA MET A 71 8.20 -1.78 -5.89
C MET A 71 7.87 -0.55 -5.04
N PHE A 72 8.87 0.12 -4.44
CA PHE A 72 8.64 1.41 -3.77
C PHE A 72 8.07 2.48 -4.71
N VAL A 73 8.50 2.51 -5.98
CA VAL A 73 7.90 3.40 -6.98
C VAL A 73 6.48 2.96 -7.32
N ALA A 74 6.22 1.66 -7.45
CA ALA A 74 4.88 1.14 -7.66
C ALA A 74 3.93 1.44 -6.49
N ALA A 75 4.46 1.62 -5.27
CA ALA A 75 3.70 2.09 -4.10
C ALA A 75 3.08 3.48 -4.29
N LEU A 76 3.61 4.30 -5.19
CA LEU A 76 3.04 5.62 -5.51
C LEU A 76 1.65 5.49 -6.15
N ILE A 77 1.35 4.37 -6.81
CA ILE A 77 0.04 4.13 -7.44
C ILE A 77 -1.08 4.05 -6.39
N PRO A 78 -1.03 3.15 -5.39
CA PRO A 78 -2.06 3.14 -4.34
C PRO A 78 -2.07 4.44 -3.53
N THR A 79 -0.92 5.05 -3.27
CA THR A 79 -0.87 6.33 -2.53
C THR A 79 -1.52 7.48 -3.31
N SER A 80 -1.33 7.55 -4.63
CA SER A 80 -1.96 8.60 -5.47
C SER A 80 -3.47 8.38 -5.64
N LEU A 81 -3.92 7.14 -5.85
CA LEU A 81 -5.34 6.77 -5.81
C LEU A 81 -5.99 7.17 -4.49
N PHE A 82 -5.28 6.98 -3.37
CA PHE A 82 -5.74 7.39 -2.06
C PHE A 82 -5.83 8.91 -1.89
N CYS A 83 -4.78 9.65 -2.25
CA CYS A 83 -4.79 11.11 -2.19
C CYS A 83 -5.92 11.70 -3.05
N TRP A 84 -6.22 11.08 -4.19
CA TRP A 84 -7.35 11.46 -5.03
C TRP A 84 -8.70 11.19 -4.35
N ALA A 85 -8.89 10.01 -3.74
CA ALA A 85 -10.11 9.68 -3.01
C ALA A 85 -10.34 10.62 -1.82
N LEU A 86 -9.28 10.97 -1.07
CA LEU A 86 -9.33 11.99 -0.01
C LEU A 86 -9.71 13.38 -0.56
N GLY A 87 -9.15 13.76 -1.71
CA GLY A 87 -9.48 15.03 -2.36
C GLY A 87 -10.97 15.12 -2.71
N ILE A 88 -11.55 14.01 -3.20
CA ILE A 88 -12.99 13.91 -3.44
C ILE A 88 -13.77 14.04 -2.12
N MET A 89 -13.35 13.34 -1.05
CA MET A 89 -14.01 13.44 0.25
C MET A 89 -13.96 14.84 0.87
N ALA A 90 -12.88 15.59 0.66
CA ALA A 90 -12.66 16.90 1.29
C ALA A 90 -13.35 18.06 0.54
N PHE A 91 -13.53 17.93 -0.79
CA PHE A 91 -13.97 19.05 -1.64
C PHE A 91 -15.18 18.74 -2.54
N GLY A 92 -15.69 17.51 -2.58
CA GLY A 92 -16.81 17.09 -3.43
C GLY A 92 -17.95 16.44 -2.66
#